data_AF-A0A532EK02-F1
#
_entry.id   AF-A0A532EK02-F1
#
_cell.length_a   1.000
_cell.length_b   1.000
_cell.length_c   1.000
_cell.angle_alpha   90.00
_cell.angle_beta   90.00
_cell.angle_gamma   90.00
#
_symmetry.space_group_name_H-M   'P 1'
#
loop_
_entity.id
_entity.type
_entity.pdbx_description
1 polymer ?
#
loop_
_entity_poly.entity_id
_entity_poly.type
_entity_poly.pdbx_seq_one_letter_code
_entity_poly.pdbx_strand_id
1 'polypeptide(L)'
;MPMTHRTGEKFSRQGRSERKADAYLDPYVEALSEARTKPEGFYAVLCYSSRAMAQDQPVKALVIALTDHAAAAVYSINRLQPDALCFVLPEGAKSLVESEVQPKIEHLPRRWDWVILAGTGEFVGCYQTLARTLPEMLRTWEVQPGELVVDVTGATPAMAGALTLVTVPMSSRIVSLVPAREGQEEDRIDIAGQPFI
;
A
#
# COMPACT_ATOMS: atom_id res chain seq x y z
N MET A 1 -29.00 -27.71 -50.04
CA MET A 1 -27.88 -27.32 -50.94
C MET A 1 -28.45 -26.44 -52.04
N PRO A 2 -27.76 -25.39 -52.56
CA PRO A 2 -26.34 -24.99 -52.40
C PRO A 2 -26.17 -23.74 -51.50
N MET A 3 -25.07 -23.56 -50.72
CA MET A 3 -23.67 -23.14 -51.04
C MET A 3 -23.54 -21.66 -51.48
N THR A 4 -22.56 -20.81 -51.10
CA THR A 4 -21.39 -20.80 -50.19
C THR A 4 -20.75 -19.40 -50.26
N HIS A 5 -20.06 -18.98 -49.19
CA HIS A 5 -18.85 -18.12 -49.08
C HIS A 5 -18.45 -17.12 -50.20
N ARG A 6 -18.06 -15.88 -49.81
CA ARG A 6 -16.63 -15.44 -49.84
C ARG A 6 -16.32 -14.08 -49.20
N THR A 7 -15.16 -14.09 -48.56
CA THR A 7 -14.27 -13.06 -48.00
C THR A 7 -13.76 -12.05 -49.04
N GLY A 8 -13.33 -10.86 -48.59
CA GLY A 8 -12.43 -10.00 -49.37
C GLY A 8 -12.19 -8.60 -48.79
N GLU A 9 -11.10 -8.45 -48.03
CA GLU A 9 -10.45 -7.18 -47.69
C GLU A 9 -10.04 -6.40 -48.96
N LYS A 10 -10.10 -5.06 -48.91
CA LYS A 10 -9.14 -4.20 -49.62
C LYS A 10 -8.81 -2.93 -48.83
N PHE A 11 -7.54 -2.84 -48.47
CA PHE A 11 -6.76 -1.66 -48.13
C PHE A 11 -6.69 -0.69 -49.33
N SER A 12 -6.77 0.62 -49.10
CA SER A 12 -5.83 1.58 -49.71
C SER A 12 -5.95 3.02 -49.17
N ARG A 13 -4.85 3.42 -48.52
CA ARG A 13 -4.18 4.74 -48.47
C ARG A 13 -4.85 5.93 -49.18
N GLN A 14 -5.01 7.05 -48.47
CA GLN A 14 -4.54 8.38 -48.88
C GLN A 14 -4.69 9.39 -47.72
N GLY A 15 -3.63 10.15 -47.39
CA GLY A 15 -3.78 11.35 -46.54
C GLY A 15 -2.73 11.57 -45.45
N ARG A 16 -1.43 11.51 -45.79
CA ARG A 16 -0.36 12.04 -44.92
C ARG A 16 -0.36 13.56 -45.07
N SER A 17 -1.02 14.27 -44.16
CA SER A 17 -0.89 15.72 -44.00
C SER A 17 0.11 15.97 -42.87
N GLU A 18 1.30 16.37 -43.25
CA GLU A 18 2.35 16.85 -42.35
C GLU A 18 1.88 18.17 -41.72
N ARG A 19 1.67 18.17 -40.41
CA ARG A 19 1.66 19.40 -39.62
C ARG A 19 2.88 19.40 -38.71
N LYS A 20 3.75 20.35 -39.02
CA LYS A 20 4.90 20.87 -38.29
C LYS A 20 4.78 20.70 -36.78
N ALA A 21 5.77 20.00 -36.22
CA ALA A 21 6.14 20.13 -34.83
C ALA A 21 6.93 21.44 -34.69
N ASP A 22 6.29 22.44 -34.10
CA ASP A 22 7.02 23.63 -33.64
C ASP A 22 7.77 23.22 -32.37
N ALA A 23 9.10 23.32 -32.48
CA ALA A 23 10.06 23.12 -31.41
C ALA A 23 9.86 24.20 -30.34
N TYR A 24 9.48 23.79 -29.13
CA TYR A 24 9.67 24.64 -27.95
C TYR A 24 11.11 24.46 -27.49
N LEU A 25 11.92 25.48 -27.78
CA LEU A 25 13.31 25.61 -27.39
C LEU A 25 13.45 25.59 -25.87
N ASP A 26 14.19 24.60 -25.39
CA ASP A 26 14.85 24.56 -24.09
C ASP A 26 15.94 25.64 -24.06
N PRO A 27 15.87 26.65 -23.17
CA PRO A 27 16.93 27.63 -23.05
C PRO A 27 17.65 27.44 -21.72
N TYR A 28 18.41 26.35 -21.51
CA TYR A 28 19.57 26.39 -20.60
C TYR A 28 20.53 25.20 -20.70
N VAL A 29 21.21 25.02 -21.84
CA VAL A 29 22.45 24.21 -21.89
C VAL A 29 23.46 24.84 -22.85
N GLU A 30 24.43 25.56 -22.27
CA GLU A 30 25.87 25.66 -22.59
C GLU A 30 26.39 27.01 -22.01
N ALA A 31 27.56 27.14 -21.37
CA ALA A 31 28.80 26.41 -21.55
C ALA A 31 29.85 26.72 -20.44
N LEU A 32 30.93 25.93 -20.46
CA LEU A 32 32.31 26.19 -19.96
C LEU A 32 32.51 26.16 -18.43
N SER A 33 33.06 25.09 -17.86
CA SER A 33 34.50 24.79 -17.80
C SER A 33 35.34 25.97 -17.30
N GLU A 34 35.58 26.02 -15.99
CA GLU A 34 36.85 26.52 -15.45
C GLU A 34 37.01 26.06 -13.99
N ALA A 35 38.13 25.40 -13.73
CA ALA A 35 38.52 24.94 -12.41
C ALA A 35 39.08 26.08 -11.57
N ARG A 36 38.56 26.28 -10.34
CA ARG A 36 39.38 26.79 -9.23
C ARG A 36 38.70 26.65 -7.87
N THR A 37 39.32 25.83 -7.02
CA THR A 37 39.53 26.01 -5.56
C THR A 37 38.33 26.37 -4.68
N LYS A 38 37.96 25.43 -3.80
CA LYS A 38 37.27 25.65 -2.50
C LYS A 38 37.89 26.83 -1.74
N PRO A 39 37.10 27.60 -0.97
CA PRO A 39 36.90 27.24 0.43
C PRO A 39 35.52 27.56 1.05
N GLU A 40 35.22 26.83 2.13
CA GLU A 40 34.49 27.24 3.34
C GLU A 40 33.00 27.66 3.25
N GLY A 41 32.15 26.79 3.81
CA GLY A 41 31.22 27.17 4.87
C GLY A 41 30.07 28.12 4.52
N PHE A 42 29.00 27.60 3.94
CA PHE A 42 27.66 28.16 4.13
C PHE A 42 26.65 27.04 4.38
N TYR A 43 25.97 27.14 5.52
CA TYR A 43 24.97 26.21 6.02
C TYR A 43 23.83 26.04 5.00
N ALA A 44 23.86 24.93 4.25
CA ALA A 44 22.66 24.42 3.61
C ALA A 44 21.72 23.95 4.73
N VAL A 45 20.60 24.65 4.85
CA VAL A 45 19.48 24.33 5.72
C VAL A 45 19.12 22.85 5.56
N LEU A 46 19.53 22.04 6.54
CA LEU A 46 19.14 20.64 6.69
C LEU A 46 17.67 20.62 7.18
N CYS A 47 16.73 20.88 6.27
CA CYS A 47 15.32 20.49 6.44
C CYS A 47 15.12 19.00 6.11
N TYR A 48 16.12 18.16 6.34
CA TYR A 48 15.93 16.72 6.38
C TYR A 48 15.82 16.34 7.85
N SER A 49 14.58 16.38 8.36
CA SER A 49 14.23 15.66 9.57
C SER A 49 14.66 14.21 9.37
N SER A 50 15.52 13.69 10.25
CA SER A 50 15.99 12.30 10.17
C SER A 50 14.79 11.39 10.01
N ARG A 51 14.81 10.61 8.93
CA ARG A 51 13.80 9.66 8.47
C ARG A 51 13.66 8.46 9.43
N ALA A 52 13.45 8.70 10.71
CA ALA A 52 12.46 7.90 11.42
C ALA A 52 11.14 8.33 10.75
N MET A 53 10.68 7.57 9.75
CA MET A 53 9.64 8.05 8.85
C MET A 53 8.41 8.41 9.67
N ALA A 54 7.68 9.47 9.32
CA ALA A 54 6.34 9.73 9.88
C ALA A 54 5.40 8.50 9.77
N GLN A 55 5.78 7.52 8.95
CA GLN A 55 5.13 6.23 8.76
C GLN A 55 5.44 5.17 9.84
N ASP A 56 6.43 5.38 10.71
CA ASP A 56 6.84 4.45 11.78
C ASP A 56 6.26 4.82 13.15
N GLN A 57 5.42 5.85 13.21
CA GLN A 57 4.86 6.30 14.48
C GLN A 57 3.74 5.37 14.97
N PRO A 58 3.59 5.22 16.29
CA PRO A 58 2.42 4.60 16.90
C PRO A 58 1.12 5.18 16.35
N VAL A 59 0.12 4.32 16.09
CA VAL A 59 -1.15 4.73 15.50
C VAL A 59 -2.32 4.47 16.43
N LYS A 60 -3.40 5.24 16.28
CA LYS A 60 -4.63 5.02 17.06
C LYS A 60 -5.29 3.69 16.73
N ALA A 61 -5.44 3.39 15.44
CA ALA A 61 -6.10 2.17 15.00
C ALA A 61 -5.42 1.58 13.77
N LEU A 62 -5.34 0.25 13.74
CA LEU A 62 -4.85 -0.53 12.61
C LEU A 62 -5.89 -1.59 12.23
N VAL A 63 -6.28 -1.61 10.96
CA VAL A 63 -7.08 -2.70 10.39
C VAL A 63 -6.20 -3.47 9.42
N ILE A 64 -6.03 -4.78 9.64
CA ILE A 64 -5.17 -5.65 8.81
C ILE A 64 -6.05 -6.70 8.13
N ALA A 65 -5.99 -6.75 6.80
CA ALA A 65 -6.50 -7.88 6.04
C ALA A 65 -5.45 -8.99 5.97
N LEU A 66 -5.84 -10.21 6.34
CA LEU A 66 -4.93 -11.34 6.43
C LEU A 66 -5.58 -12.63 5.94
N THR A 67 -5.01 -13.22 4.89
CA THR A 67 -5.31 -14.58 4.41
C THR A 67 -4.30 -15.60 4.93
N ASP A 68 -3.01 -15.34 4.73
CA ASP A 68 -1.89 -16.28 4.93
C ASP A 68 -0.55 -15.58 5.24
N HIS A 69 -0.45 -14.26 5.03
CA HIS A 69 0.78 -13.47 5.21
C HIS A 69 1.04 -13.05 6.68
N ALA A 70 1.13 -14.01 7.60
CA ALA A 70 1.25 -13.75 9.04
C ALA A 70 2.49 -12.90 9.40
N ALA A 71 3.63 -13.12 8.74
CA ALA A 71 4.85 -12.35 8.99
C ALA A 71 4.69 -10.86 8.66
N ALA A 72 4.00 -10.53 7.56
CA ALA A 72 3.71 -9.15 7.19
C ALA A 72 2.78 -8.48 8.23
N ALA A 73 1.78 -9.20 8.72
CA ALA A 73 0.91 -8.71 9.79
C ALA A 73 1.71 -8.41 11.07
N VAL A 74 2.58 -9.32 11.50
CA VAL A 74 3.46 -9.10 12.67
C VAL A 74 4.33 -7.87 12.49
N TYR A 75 4.96 -7.72 11.31
CA TYR A 75 5.78 -6.57 10.98
C TYR A 75 4.98 -5.26 11.12
N SER A 76 3.80 -5.19 10.50
CA SER A 76 2.94 -4.01 10.57
C SER A 76 2.49 -3.69 11.99
N ILE A 77 2.14 -4.71 12.80
CA ILE A 77 1.71 -4.51 14.19
C ILE A 77 2.86 -3.97 15.04
N ASN A 78 4.03 -4.62 15.02
CA ASN A 78 5.16 -4.24 15.87
C ASN A 78 5.72 -2.87 15.48
N ARG A 79 5.73 -2.55 14.18
CA ARG A 79 6.15 -1.24 13.67
C ARG A 79 5.18 -0.13 14.05
N LEU A 80 3.87 -0.36 13.92
CA LEU A 80 2.85 0.70 14.10
C LEU A 80 2.28 0.79 15.51
N GLN A 81 2.57 -0.18 16.39
CA GLN A 81 2.18 -0.21 17.80
C GLN A 81 0.75 0.34 18.05
N PRO A 82 -0.29 -0.23 17.42
CA PRO A 82 -1.61 0.37 17.43
C PRO A 82 -2.28 0.29 18.82
N ASP A 83 -2.97 1.36 19.22
CA ASP A 83 -3.83 1.32 20.43
C ASP A 83 -5.00 0.33 20.26
N ALA A 84 -5.54 0.23 19.04
CA ALA A 84 -6.65 -0.65 18.67
C ALA A 84 -6.35 -1.42 17.38
N LEU A 85 -6.63 -2.73 17.37
CA LEU A 85 -6.28 -3.62 16.24
C LEU A 85 -7.50 -4.42 15.76
N CYS A 86 -7.79 -4.39 14.46
CA CYS A 86 -8.81 -5.24 13.86
C CYS A 86 -8.20 -6.16 12.80
N PHE A 87 -8.48 -7.46 12.90
CA PHE A 87 -8.17 -8.41 11.83
C PHE A 87 -9.38 -8.61 10.92
N VAL A 88 -9.19 -8.48 9.60
CA VAL A 88 -10.17 -8.86 8.59
C VAL A 88 -9.73 -10.18 7.98
N LEU A 89 -10.48 -11.25 8.25
CA LEU A 89 -10.06 -12.62 7.97
C LEU A 89 -11.09 -13.40 7.15
N PRO A 90 -10.68 -14.36 6.33
CA PRO A 90 -11.59 -15.42 5.88
C PRO A 90 -12.03 -16.30 7.06
N GLU A 91 -13.12 -17.04 6.86
CA GLU A 91 -13.54 -18.08 7.79
C GLU A 91 -12.42 -19.11 8.03
N GLY A 92 -12.22 -19.49 9.29
CA GLY A 92 -11.17 -20.44 9.70
C GLY A 92 -9.78 -19.86 9.95
N ALA A 93 -9.47 -18.63 9.53
CA ALA A 93 -8.12 -18.05 9.68
C ALA A 93 -7.80 -17.47 11.08
N LYS A 94 -8.71 -17.56 12.05
CA LYS A 94 -8.43 -17.12 13.44
C LYS A 94 -7.26 -17.89 14.06
N SER A 95 -7.19 -19.20 13.81
CA SER A 95 -6.12 -20.07 14.32
C SER A 95 -4.74 -19.64 13.83
N LEU A 96 -4.63 -19.13 12.59
CA LEU A 96 -3.40 -18.57 12.06
C LEU A 96 -2.95 -17.36 12.90
N VAL A 97 -3.86 -16.46 13.25
CA VAL A 97 -3.52 -15.30 14.07
C VAL A 97 -3.10 -15.74 15.47
N GLU A 98 -3.87 -16.61 16.10
CA GLU A 98 -3.60 -17.11 17.45
C GLU A 98 -2.26 -17.84 17.57
N SER A 99 -1.87 -18.61 16.55
CA SER A 99 -0.63 -19.41 16.56
C SER A 99 0.59 -18.64 16.03
N GLU A 100 0.43 -17.84 14.98
CA GLU A 100 1.56 -17.27 14.25
C GLU A 100 1.75 -15.77 14.45
N VAL A 101 0.70 -15.03 14.81
CA VAL A 101 0.74 -13.57 14.94
C VAL A 101 0.79 -13.16 16.42
N GLN A 102 -0.20 -13.57 17.22
CA GLN A 102 -0.33 -13.12 18.61
C GLN A 102 0.92 -13.35 19.46
N PRO A 103 1.60 -14.53 19.38
CA PRO A 103 2.79 -14.77 20.20
C PRO A 103 3.97 -13.87 19.86
N LYS A 104 3.95 -13.19 18.70
CA LYS A 104 5.03 -12.36 18.17
C LYS A 104 4.72 -10.86 18.27
N ILE A 105 3.59 -10.49 18.86
CA ILE A 105 3.23 -9.08 19.11
C ILE A 105 4.06 -8.58 20.31
N GLU A 106 4.91 -7.59 20.08
CA GLU A 106 5.79 -7.03 21.11
C GLU A 106 5.04 -6.12 22.08
N HIS A 107 4.06 -5.36 21.56
CA HIS A 107 3.26 -4.41 22.32
C HIS A 107 1.78 -4.74 22.10
N LEU A 108 1.13 -5.28 23.12
CA LEU A 108 -0.27 -5.69 23.02
C LEU A 108 -1.19 -4.45 22.89
N PRO A 109 -2.07 -4.42 21.88
CA PRO A 109 -3.06 -3.36 21.75
C PRO A 109 -4.03 -3.39 22.93
N ARG A 110 -4.57 -2.22 23.32
CA ARG A 110 -5.52 -2.12 24.44
C ARG A 110 -6.84 -2.82 24.13
N ARG A 111 -7.19 -2.91 22.85
CA ARG A 111 -8.39 -3.56 22.35
C ARG A 111 -8.11 -4.18 20.99
N TRP A 112 -8.81 -5.27 20.71
CA TRP A 112 -8.76 -5.91 19.41
C TRP A 112 -10.08 -6.57 19.04
N ASP A 113 -10.31 -6.76 17.75
CA ASP A 113 -11.49 -7.45 17.24
C ASP A 113 -11.22 -8.10 15.87
N TRP A 114 -12.23 -8.79 15.36
CA TRP A 114 -12.17 -9.62 14.17
C TRP A 114 -13.40 -9.37 13.31
N VAL A 115 -13.20 -9.08 12.03
CA VAL A 115 -14.25 -9.14 11.02
C VAL A 115 -14.02 -10.40 10.18
N ILE A 116 -14.95 -11.35 10.29
CA ILE A 116 -14.90 -12.59 9.51
C ILE A 116 -15.69 -12.42 8.23
N LEU A 117 -15.04 -12.74 7.11
CA LEU A 117 -15.61 -12.74 5.77
C LEU A 117 -15.92 -14.19 5.37
N ALA A 118 -17.18 -14.46 5.01
CA ALA A 118 -17.62 -15.77 4.52
C ALA A 118 -16.95 -16.16 3.18
N GLY A 119 -16.54 -15.16 2.38
CA GLY A 119 -15.82 -15.37 1.14
C GLY A 119 -14.97 -14.15 0.80
N THR A 120 -13.75 -14.38 0.31
CA THR A 120 -12.76 -13.34 0.02
C THR A 120 -12.55 -13.10 -1.47
N GLY A 121 -13.19 -13.90 -2.34
CA GLY A 121 -13.09 -13.76 -3.80
C GLY A 121 -14.08 -12.76 -4.40
N GLU A 122 -15.16 -12.43 -3.68
CA GLU A 122 -16.25 -11.61 -4.19
C GLU A 122 -16.29 -10.23 -3.52
N PHE A 123 -16.09 -9.19 -4.33
CA PHE A 123 -16.04 -7.81 -3.85
C PHE A 123 -17.33 -7.40 -3.11
N VAL A 124 -18.51 -7.72 -3.66
CA VAL A 124 -19.80 -7.31 -3.09
C VAL A 124 -20.00 -7.89 -1.69
N GLY A 125 -19.69 -9.17 -1.50
CA GLY A 125 -19.78 -9.84 -0.20
C GLY A 125 -18.80 -9.26 0.83
N CYS A 126 -17.57 -8.98 0.41
CA CYS A 126 -16.57 -8.29 1.23
C CYS A 126 -17.08 -6.90 1.65
N TYR A 127 -17.50 -6.09 0.68
CA TYR A 127 -17.95 -4.72 0.90
C TYR A 127 -19.15 -4.66 1.84
N GLN A 128 -20.19 -5.47 1.63
CA GLN A 128 -21.39 -5.47 2.47
C GLN A 128 -21.07 -5.81 3.94
N THR A 129 -20.20 -6.79 4.16
CA THR A 129 -19.79 -7.19 5.50
C THR A 129 -18.98 -6.09 6.17
N LEU A 130 -17.98 -5.55 5.47
CA LEU A 130 -17.09 -4.51 5.99
C LEU A 130 -17.83 -3.19 6.24
N ALA A 131 -18.69 -2.76 5.31
CA ALA A 131 -19.45 -1.51 5.41
C ALA A 131 -20.45 -1.51 6.56
N ARG A 132 -20.93 -2.69 6.96
CA ARG A 132 -21.82 -2.84 8.12
C ARG A 132 -21.05 -2.83 9.44
N THR A 133 -19.91 -3.53 9.50
CA THR A 133 -19.21 -3.78 10.77
C THR A 133 -18.19 -2.69 11.13
N LEU A 134 -17.35 -2.28 10.17
CA LEU A 134 -16.22 -1.39 10.48
C LEU A 134 -16.62 -0.01 10.96
N PRO A 135 -17.62 0.70 10.37
CA PRO A 135 -17.95 2.04 10.81
C PRO A 135 -18.44 2.11 12.27
N GLU A 136 -19.20 1.10 12.70
CA GLU A 136 -19.67 1.02 14.09
C GLU A 136 -18.52 0.70 15.04
N MET A 137 -17.66 -0.26 14.69
CA MET A 137 -16.48 -0.62 15.48
C MET A 137 -15.53 0.58 15.66
N LEU A 138 -15.20 1.28 14.57
CA LEU A 138 -14.32 2.45 14.60
C LEU A 138 -14.91 3.59 15.45
N ARG A 139 -16.24 3.77 15.41
CA ARG A 139 -16.94 4.74 16.27
C ARG A 139 -16.84 4.36 17.75
N THR A 140 -17.07 3.09 18.08
CA THR A 140 -16.92 2.56 19.45
C THR A 140 -15.49 2.69 19.97
N TRP A 141 -14.51 2.70 19.06
CA TRP A 141 -13.10 2.92 19.37
C TRP A 141 -12.69 4.38 19.38
N GLU A 142 -13.63 5.30 19.15
CA GLU A 142 -13.41 6.75 19.11
C GLU A 142 -12.33 7.17 18.09
N VAL A 143 -12.17 6.39 17.02
CA VAL A 143 -11.21 6.68 15.95
C VAL A 143 -11.71 7.89 15.16
N GLN A 144 -10.87 8.91 15.05
CA GLN A 144 -11.15 10.11 14.28
C GLN A 144 -10.71 9.95 12.81
N PRO A 145 -11.22 10.78 11.89
CA PRO A 145 -10.69 10.85 10.53
C PRO A 145 -9.18 11.14 10.53
N GLY A 146 -8.40 10.35 9.79
CA GLY A 146 -6.95 10.46 9.74
C GLY A 146 -6.21 9.71 10.86
N GLU A 147 -6.91 8.92 11.69
CA GLU A 147 -6.27 8.13 12.75
C GLU A 147 -6.20 6.62 12.45
N LEU A 148 -6.85 6.18 11.37
CA LEU A 148 -6.83 4.78 10.95
C LEU A 148 -5.71 4.51 9.95
N VAL A 149 -4.97 3.43 10.17
CA VAL A 149 -4.13 2.80 9.14
C VAL A 149 -4.79 1.50 8.68
N VAL A 150 -4.74 1.25 7.38
CA VAL A 150 -5.26 0.02 6.79
C VAL A 150 -4.13 -0.71 6.09
N ASP A 151 -3.88 -1.95 6.50
CA ASP A 151 -2.93 -2.84 5.86
C ASP A 151 -3.68 -3.85 4.98
N VAL A 152 -3.44 -3.78 3.67
CA VAL A 152 -4.03 -4.66 2.65
C VAL A 152 -3.00 -5.66 2.08
N THR A 153 -1.83 -5.80 2.71
CA THR A 153 -0.75 -6.69 2.24
C THR A 153 -1.22 -8.13 2.10
N GLY A 154 -1.92 -8.65 3.13
CA GLY A 154 -2.45 -10.02 3.14
C GLY A 154 -3.87 -10.12 2.59
N ALA A 155 -4.32 -9.14 1.79
CA ALA A 155 -5.67 -9.12 1.24
C ALA A 155 -5.72 -9.75 -0.15
N THR A 156 -6.83 -10.44 -0.46
CA THR A 156 -7.20 -10.68 -1.86
C THR A 156 -7.55 -9.34 -2.55
N PRO A 157 -7.55 -9.24 -3.88
CA PRO A 157 -7.96 -8.02 -4.58
C PRO A 157 -9.38 -7.54 -4.20
N ALA A 158 -10.32 -8.47 -4.03
CA ALA A 158 -11.69 -8.16 -3.63
C ALA A 158 -11.76 -7.61 -2.19
N MET A 159 -11.02 -8.22 -1.25
CA MET A 159 -10.89 -7.70 0.12
C MET A 159 -10.25 -6.32 0.14
N ALA A 160 -9.12 -6.13 -0.57
CA ALA A 160 -8.38 -4.89 -0.61
C ALA A 160 -9.24 -3.72 -1.14
N GLY A 161 -9.94 -3.94 -2.26
CA GLY A 161 -10.83 -2.94 -2.84
C GLY A 161 -12.00 -2.59 -1.92
N ALA A 162 -12.65 -3.60 -1.34
CA ALA A 162 -13.75 -3.39 -0.41
C ALA A 162 -13.31 -2.63 0.85
N LEU A 163 -12.20 -3.07 1.46
CA LEU A 163 -11.66 -2.49 2.68
C LEU A 163 -11.22 -1.04 2.45
N THR A 164 -10.55 -0.77 1.33
CA THR A 164 -10.18 0.58 0.91
C THR A 164 -11.40 1.49 0.86
N LEU A 165 -12.44 1.13 0.11
CA LEU A 165 -13.62 2.00 -0.06
C LEU A 165 -14.39 2.25 1.24
N VAL A 166 -14.49 1.25 2.11
CA VAL A 166 -15.18 1.38 3.40
C VAL A 166 -14.41 2.29 4.36
N THR A 167 -13.07 2.29 4.28
CA THR A 167 -12.22 2.96 5.28
C THR A 167 -11.68 4.31 4.84
N VAL A 168 -11.72 4.65 3.54
CA VAL A 168 -11.22 5.93 2.99
C VAL A 168 -11.57 7.16 3.84
N PRO A 169 -12.81 7.36 4.34
CA PRO A 169 -13.14 8.54 5.14
C PRO A 169 -12.39 8.65 6.47
N MET A 170 -11.88 7.52 6.98
CA MET A 170 -11.22 7.42 8.29
C MET A 170 -9.70 7.26 8.17
N SER A 171 -9.22 6.75 7.04
CA SER A 171 -7.83 6.36 6.85
C SER A 171 -6.89 7.56 6.70
N SER A 172 -5.79 7.55 7.46
CA SER A 172 -4.60 8.36 7.15
C SER A 172 -3.83 7.78 5.97
N ARG A 173 -3.77 6.45 5.88
CA ARG A 173 -3.01 5.73 4.87
C ARG A 173 -3.52 4.30 4.69
N ILE A 174 -3.30 3.81 3.48
CA ILE A 174 -3.53 2.43 3.10
C ILE A 174 -2.19 1.88 2.64
N VAL A 175 -1.76 0.77 3.23
CA VAL A 175 -0.43 0.19 3.06
C VAL A 175 -0.57 -1.18 2.41
N SER A 176 0.32 -1.46 1.46
CA SER A 176 0.54 -2.78 0.89
C SER A 176 2.05 -3.00 0.82
N LEU A 177 2.56 -3.91 1.63
CA LEU A 177 3.98 -4.24 1.62
C LEU A 177 4.28 -5.07 0.38
N VAL A 178 5.34 -4.69 -0.32
CA VAL A 178 5.84 -5.43 -1.48
C VAL A 178 7.13 -6.11 -1.05
N PRO A 179 7.34 -7.41 -1.34
CA PRO A 179 8.63 -8.06 -1.13
C PRO A 179 9.66 -7.27 -1.91
N ALA A 180 10.76 -6.82 -1.31
CA ALA A 180 11.63 -5.99 -2.10
C ALA A 180 12.47 -6.81 -3.06
N ARG A 181 12.90 -6.11 -4.11
CA ARG A 181 13.58 -6.69 -5.25
C ARG A 181 15.08 -6.50 -5.06
N GLU A 182 15.85 -7.57 -5.24
CA GLU A 182 17.31 -7.50 -5.33
C GLU A 182 17.74 -6.43 -6.35
N GLY A 183 18.42 -5.38 -5.88
CA GLY A 183 19.02 -4.33 -6.73
C GLY A 183 18.56 -2.89 -6.50
N GLN A 184 17.67 -2.60 -5.56
CA GLN A 184 17.28 -1.23 -5.18
C GLN A 184 17.79 -0.93 -3.75
N GLU A 185 18.99 -0.37 -3.65
CA GLU A 185 19.84 -0.44 -2.44
C GLU A 185 19.68 0.73 -1.45
N GLU A 186 18.71 1.63 -1.63
CA GLU A 186 18.65 2.88 -0.84
C GLU A 186 17.81 2.83 0.44
N ASP A 187 17.20 1.69 0.80
CA ASP A 187 16.28 1.65 1.96
C ASP A 187 16.14 0.27 2.63
N ARG A 188 17.26 -0.38 3.00
CA ARG A 188 17.24 -1.68 3.70
C ARG A 188 16.96 -1.53 5.20
N ILE A 189 16.03 -2.34 5.73
CA ILE A 189 15.88 -2.63 7.16
C ILE A 189 16.23 -4.11 7.38
N ASP A 190 17.36 -4.38 8.03
CA ASP A 190 17.79 -5.75 8.37
C ASP A 190 16.96 -6.32 9.54
N ILE A 191 16.29 -7.46 9.31
CA ILE A 191 15.61 -8.22 10.37
C ILE A 191 16.33 -9.56 10.59
N ALA A 192 16.96 -9.71 11.77
CA ALA A 192 17.45 -10.96 12.34
C ALA A 192 18.52 -11.74 11.53
N GLY A 193 19.50 -11.05 10.95
CA GLY A 193 20.72 -11.69 10.43
C GLY A 193 20.53 -12.55 9.18
N GLN A 194 19.34 -12.52 8.59
CA GLN A 194 19.13 -12.88 7.21
C GLN A 194 18.76 -11.61 6.43
N PRO A 195 19.45 -11.35 5.31
CA PRO A 195 19.17 -10.17 4.51
C PRO A 195 17.78 -10.34 3.91
N PHE A 196 16.86 -9.47 4.29
CA PHE A 196 15.57 -9.34 3.63
C PHE A 196 15.46 -7.93 3.11
N ILE A 197 15.29 -7.86 1.79
CA ILE A 197 15.09 -6.63 1.04
C ILE A 197 13.61 -6.29 1.21
#